data_AF-A0A098VSQ1-F1
#
_entry.id   AF-A0A098VSQ1-F1
#
_cell.length_a   1.000
_cell.length_b   1.000
_cell.length_c   1.000
_cell.angle_alpha   90.00
_cell.angle_beta   90.00
_cell.angle_gamma   90.00
#
_symmetry.space_group_name_H-M   'P 1'
#
loop_
_entity.id
_entity.type
_entity.pdbx_description
1 polymer ?
#
loop_
_entity_poly.entity_id
_entity_poly.type
_entity_poly.pdbx_seq_one_letter_code
_entity_poly.pdbx_strand_id
1 'polypeptide(L)'
;MTRLFPKSSFSLFSNRGGSVFKRSSISPLFYTNGFYTKESYTKKSYTLGFYTNGIFNPYSISVPLENSNFAPIGDISTKKSSSNRPMAYWLFVCAGLVFGVVVVGGITRLTESGLSMVDWSLLHFKPPSSEEEWHSYFEKYKQSPEYILLNDGISLGEFKKIYYMEYSHRMLGRLIGAAFLFPLTYFILTRRKSLSKSTKISLTIIGSLILFQGFLGWYMVKSGLDPEIIEKKAAPRVSHYRLAAHLTTAFAIYLLMLRTGLSLLNPSIMMESSQSIRPRIKDLYAKLNGIVHLVGITAISGAFVAGLDAGLIYNTFPKMGLQWIPDDLFVPNMLPLNNPTFVQFFHRALAISSISYISFVWLYARRRLLPLMETPSSKRIISRALNLLMGAGMAQVGLGIFTLLWIVPVPLAAMHQAGSMVLLTTGSWALYVLKRI
;
A
#
# COMPACT_ATOMS: atom_id res chain seq x y z
N MET A 1 -35.44 -48.12 11.91
CA MET A 1 -36.38 -48.99 11.17
C MET A 1 -37.30 -48.10 10.35
N THR A 2 -36.98 -47.90 9.06
CA THR A 2 -37.77 -48.42 7.91
C THR A 2 -39.13 -47.74 7.77
N ARG A 3 -39.27 -46.80 6.81
CA ARG A 3 -40.06 -46.95 5.54
C ARG A 3 -41.52 -46.44 5.75
N LEU A 4 -42.26 -45.77 4.86
CA LEU A 4 -42.35 -45.71 3.39
C LEU A 4 -43.22 -44.50 2.97
N PHE A 5 -42.98 -43.98 1.77
CA PHE A 5 -43.93 -43.19 0.96
C PHE A 5 -45.10 -44.06 0.46
N PRO A 6 -46.15 -43.44 -0.10
CA PRO A 6 -46.57 -43.89 -1.42
C PRO A 6 -46.75 -42.76 -2.46
N LYS A 7 -46.42 -43.12 -3.71
CA LYS A 7 -46.76 -42.45 -4.98
C LYS A 7 -48.01 -43.10 -5.59
N SER A 8 -48.65 -42.37 -6.52
CA SER A 8 -49.45 -42.78 -7.71
C SER A 8 -50.76 -41.97 -7.77
N SER A 9 -51.35 -41.57 -8.90
CA SER A 9 -51.18 -41.92 -10.32
C SER A 9 -51.93 -40.91 -11.21
N PHE A 10 -51.52 -40.88 -12.49
CA PHE A 10 -52.10 -40.17 -13.64
C PHE A 10 -53.56 -40.56 -14.00
N SER A 11 -54.30 -39.65 -14.64
CA SER A 11 -55.15 -39.97 -15.81
C SER A 11 -55.47 -38.76 -16.68
N LEU A 12 -55.34 -38.97 -17.99
CA LEU A 12 -55.61 -38.08 -19.12
C LEU A 12 -57.11 -37.83 -19.37
N PHE A 13 -57.45 -36.64 -19.88
CA PHE A 13 -58.57 -36.47 -20.82
C PHE A 13 -58.21 -35.47 -21.92
N SER A 14 -58.43 -35.89 -23.16
CA SER A 14 -58.35 -35.09 -24.39
C SER A 14 -59.73 -34.50 -24.73
N ASN A 15 -59.81 -33.25 -25.19
CA ASN A 15 -60.34 -32.94 -26.53
C ASN A 15 -60.26 -31.44 -26.90
N ARG A 16 -59.65 -31.20 -28.07
CA ARG A 16 -59.94 -30.28 -29.20
C ARG A 16 -60.59 -28.88 -29.00
N GLY A 17 -59.99 -27.93 -29.74
CA GLY A 17 -60.52 -26.62 -30.15
C GLY A 17 -59.76 -25.48 -29.45
N GLY A 18 -58.87 -24.69 -30.05
CA GLY A 18 -58.91 -24.09 -31.37
C GLY A 18 -58.98 -22.56 -31.20
N SER A 19 -57.83 -21.88 -31.01
CA SER A 19 -57.59 -20.50 -31.46
C SER A 19 -56.21 -20.02 -31.02
N VAL A 20 -55.46 -19.49 -31.98
CA VAL A 20 -54.10 -18.98 -31.88
C VAL A 20 -54.07 -17.67 -31.08
N PHE A 21 -53.33 -17.64 -29.97
CA PHE A 21 -52.80 -16.39 -29.39
C PHE A 21 -51.36 -16.63 -28.92
N LYS A 22 -50.43 -15.86 -29.47
CA LYS A 22 -49.02 -15.80 -29.04
C LYS A 22 -48.96 -15.41 -27.56
N ARG A 23 -48.53 -16.34 -26.69
CA ARG A 23 -48.09 -16.02 -25.32
C ARG A 23 -46.69 -15.39 -25.37
N SER A 24 -46.59 -14.10 -25.11
CA SER A 24 -45.37 -13.51 -24.58
C SER A 24 -45.27 -13.87 -23.09
N SER A 25 -44.07 -14.28 -22.68
CA SER A 25 -43.73 -14.62 -21.30
C SER A 25 -43.86 -13.39 -20.39
N ILE A 26 -44.81 -13.43 -19.44
CA ILE A 26 -44.85 -12.48 -18.32
C ILE A 26 -44.19 -13.16 -17.13
N SER A 27 -43.00 -12.69 -16.77
CA SER A 27 -42.36 -12.95 -15.47
C SER A 27 -42.95 -12.02 -14.40
N PRO A 28 -43.13 -12.46 -13.15
CA PRO A 28 -43.73 -11.64 -12.10
C PRO A 28 -42.75 -10.55 -11.65
N LEU A 29 -43.13 -9.28 -11.82
CA LEU A 29 -42.39 -8.12 -11.34
C LEU A 29 -42.91 -7.72 -9.96
N PHE A 30 -42.01 -7.76 -8.97
CA PHE A 30 -42.20 -7.18 -7.65
C PHE A 30 -42.31 -5.65 -7.77
N TYR A 31 -43.35 -5.06 -7.16
CA TYR A 31 -43.61 -3.62 -7.18
C TYR A 31 -42.70 -2.86 -6.21
N THR A 32 -41.99 -1.86 -6.73
CA THR A 32 -41.45 -0.74 -5.94
C THR A 32 -41.76 0.56 -6.68
N ASN A 33 -42.20 1.59 -5.94
CA ASN A 33 -42.59 2.92 -6.44
C ASN A 33 -41.67 3.46 -7.55
N GLY A 34 -42.25 3.85 -8.69
CA GLY A 34 -41.51 4.41 -9.82
C GLY A 34 -42.30 5.53 -10.52
N PHE A 35 -41.61 6.62 -10.82
CA PHE A 35 -42.10 7.67 -11.73
C PHE A 35 -41.92 7.18 -13.17
N TYR A 36 -42.94 7.36 -14.01
CA TYR A 36 -42.83 7.13 -15.45
C TYR A 36 -43.19 8.40 -16.21
N THR A 37 -42.32 8.81 -17.12
CA THR A 37 -42.59 9.79 -18.17
C THR A 37 -42.80 9.03 -19.49
N LYS A 38 -43.88 9.32 -20.19
CA LYS A 38 -44.15 8.79 -21.53
C LYS A 38 -43.95 9.93 -22.51
N GLU A 39 -42.88 9.91 -23.30
CA GLU A 39 -42.71 10.84 -24.41
C GLU A 39 -43.57 10.37 -25.59
N SER A 40 -44.58 11.16 -25.96
CA SER A 40 -45.22 11.06 -27.27
C SER A 40 -44.76 12.24 -28.12
N TYR A 41 -44.08 11.95 -29.22
CA TYR A 41 -43.69 12.92 -30.24
C TYR A 41 -44.93 13.39 -31.02
N THR A 42 -45.67 14.34 -30.46
CA THR A 42 -46.43 15.41 -31.14
C THR A 42 -47.25 16.15 -30.07
N LYS A 43 -47.00 17.46 -29.92
CA LYS A 43 -47.49 18.41 -28.88
C LYS A 43 -46.94 18.17 -27.46
N LYS A 44 -46.12 19.12 -26.99
CA LYS A 44 -45.59 19.20 -25.62
C LYS A 44 -46.72 19.53 -24.63
N SER A 45 -47.28 18.52 -23.99
CA SER A 45 -47.97 18.63 -22.71
C SER A 45 -47.47 17.51 -21.80
N TYR A 46 -46.96 17.86 -20.62
CA TYR A 46 -46.56 16.87 -19.63
C TYR A 46 -47.74 16.61 -18.69
N THR A 47 -48.11 15.35 -18.51
CA THR A 47 -49.11 14.94 -17.52
C THR A 47 -48.38 14.31 -16.34
N LEU A 48 -48.47 14.92 -15.16
CA LEU A 48 -47.90 14.36 -13.93
C LEU A 48 -49.01 13.61 -13.17
N GLY A 49 -48.91 12.29 -13.07
CA GLY A 49 -49.83 11.47 -12.27
C GLY A 49 -49.19 11.08 -10.94
N PHE A 50 -49.90 11.27 -9.83
CA PHE A 50 -49.49 10.81 -8.50
C PHE A 50 -50.16 9.47 -8.18
N TYR A 51 -49.39 8.49 -7.72
CA TYR A 51 -49.91 7.22 -7.19
C TYR A 51 -49.82 7.22 -5.67
N THR A 52 -50.96 7.10 -4.99
CA THR A 52 -51.05 6.74 -3.57
C THR A 52 -52.11 5.66 -3.39
N ASN A 53 -51.70 4.47 -2.91
CA ASN A 53 -52.59 3.39 -2.48
C ASN A 53 -53.74 3.02 -3.44
N GLY A 54 -53.40 2.66 -4.68
CA GLY A 54 -54.28 1.82 -5.52
C GLY A 54 -55.56 2.46 -6.08
N ILE A 55 -55.76 3.77 -5.96
CA ILE A 55 -56.90 4.49 -6.57
C ILE A 55 -56.35 5.56 -7.52
N PHE A 56 -56.74 5.48 -8.80
CA PHE A 56 -56.38 6.46 -9.81
C PHE A 56 -57.28 7.69 -9.64
N ASN A 57 -56.70 8.85 -9.31
CA ASN A 57 -57.43 10.11 -9.15
C ASN A 57 -57.14 11.04 -10.35
N PRO A 58 -58.09 11.28 -11.27
CA PRO A 58 -57.84 12.06 -12.48
C PRO A 58 -58.16 13.54 -12.25
N TYR A 59 -57.33 14.25 -11.48
CA TYR A 59 -57.32 15.72 -11.52
C TYR A 59 -56.13 16.19 -12.35
N SER A 60 -56.40 16.58 -13.60
CA SER A 60 -55.44 17.22 -14.48
C SER A 60 -55.32 18.70 -14.12
N ILE A 61 -54.18 19.12 -13.57
CA ILE A 61 -53.84 20.55 -13.46
C ILE A 61 -53.11 20.95 -14.75
N SER A 62 -53.77 21.72 -15.61
CA SER A 62 -53.15 22.36 -16.76
C SER A 62 -52.59 23.72 -16.34
N VAL A 63 -51.27 23.85 -16.30
CA VAL A 63 -50.59 25.14 -16.05
C VAL A 63 -50.34 25.82 -17.40
N PRO A 64 -50.80 27.08 -17.62
CA PRO A 64 -50.49 27.83 -18.83
C PRO A 64 -48.99 28.20 -18.85
N LEU A 65 -48.33 28.01 -20.00
CA LEU A 65 -46.98 28.50 -20.21
C LEU A 65 -47.03 29.99 -20.52
N GLU A 66 -46.99 30.83 -19.49
CA GLU A 66 -46.74 32.26 -19.64
C GLU A 66 -45.33 32.58 -19.14
N ASN A 67 -44.53 33.14 -20.06
CA ASN A 67 -43.18 33.72 -19.92
C ASN A 67 -42.52 33.61 -18.54
N SER A 68 -41.95 32.44 -18.24
CA SER A 68 -40.89 32.32 -17.24
C SER A 68 -39.57 32.14 -17.99
N ASN A 69 -38.68 33.12 -17.83
CA ASN A 69 -37.27 33.01 -18.19
C ASN A 69 -36.62 31.91 -17.34
N PHE A 70 -36.84 30.65 -17.70
CA PHE A 70 -36.01 29.56 -17.24
C PHE A 70 -34.66 29.71 -17.95
N ALA A 71 -33.68 30.27 -17.24
CA ALA A 71 -32.29 30.09 -17.60
C ALA A 71 -32.08 28.60 -17.86
N PRO A 72 -31.47 28.20 -19.00
CA PRO A 72 -31.21 26.80 -19.26
C PRO A 72 -30.44 26.27 -18.04
N ILE A 73 -30.95 25.18 -17.44
CA ILE A 73 -30.23 24.44 -16.41
C ILE A 73 -28.90 24.12 -17.06
N GLY A 74 -27.87 24.91 -16.71
CA GLY A 74 -26.55 24.79 -17.28
C GLY A 74 -26.15 23.36 -17.08
N ASP A 75 -25.80 22.71 -18.18
CA ASP A 75 -25.28 21.36 -18.22
C ASP A 75 -24.23 21.27 -17.12
N ILE A 76 -24.57 20.67 -15.98
CA ILE A 76 -23.60 20.41 -14.92
C ILE A 76 -22.74 19.34 -15.56
N SER A 77 -21.72 19.81 -16.28
CA SER A 77 -20.59 19.03 -16.72
C SER A 77 -19.99 18.47 -15.43
N THR A 78 -20.52 17.33 -14.99
CA THR A 78 -19.80 16.43 -14.11
C THR A 78 -18.60 16.06 -14.95
N LYS A 79 -17.52 16.81 -14.75
CA LYS A 79 -16.26 16.62 -15.45
C LYS A 79 -15.83 15.22 -15.06
N LYS A 80 -16.25 14.24 -15.85
CA LYS A 80 -16.03 12.83 -15.63
C LYS A 80 -14.53 12.67 -15.82
N SER A 81 -13.80 12.84 -14.73
CA SER A 81 -12.37 12.58 -14.66
C SER A 81 -12.21 11.19 -15.27
N SER A 82 -11.68 11.08 -16.47
CA SER A 82 -11.52 9.79 -17.12
C SER A 82 -10.44 9.02 -16.38
N SER A 83 -10.67 7.73 -16.13
CA SER A 83 -9.65 6.87 -15.52
C SER A 83 -8.38 6.90 -16.37
N ASN A 84 -7.25 7.28 -15.77
CA ASN A 84 -5.97 7.28 -16.48
C ASN A 84 -5.18 6.01 -16.14
N ARG A 85 -5.70 4.89 -16.65
CA ARG A 85 -5.15 3.55 -16.39
C ARG A 85 -3.67 3.41 -16.77
N PRO A 86 -3.18 3.95 -17.91
CA PRO A 86 -1.75 3.88 -18.24
C PRO A 86 -0.87 4.53 -17.16
N MET A 87 -1.25 5.72 -16.66
CA MET A 87 -0.51 6.37 -15.58
C MET A 87 -0.58 5.60 -14.27
N ALA A 88 -1.73 4.99 -13.97
CA ALA A 88 -1.86 4.16 -12.78
C ALA A 88 -0.93 2.95 -12.82
N TYR A 89 -0.92 2.20 -13.93
CA TYR A 89 -0.04 1.04 -14.09
C TYR A 89 1.43 1.42 -14.07
N TRP A 90 1.81 2.53 -14.71
CA TRP A 90 3.17 3.08 -14.61
C TRP A 90 3.58 3.33 -13.16
N LEU A 91 2.74 4.01 -12.36
CA LEU A 91 3.03 4.23 -10.95
C LEU A 91 3.10 2.93 -10.14
N PHE A 92 2.29 1.91 -10.46
CA PHE A 92 2.40 0.61 -9.81
C PHE A 92 3.68 -0.14 -10.19
N VAL A 93 4.13 -0.04 -11.44
CA VAL A 93 5.43 -0.58 -11.86
C VAL A 93 6.56 0.12 -11.09
N CYS A 94 6.54 1.45 -10.99
CA CYS A 94 7.51 2.19 -10.18
C CYS A 94 7.44 1.78 -8.69
N ALA A 95 6.24 1.63 -8.13
CA ALA A 95 6.07 1.16 -6.75
C ALA A 95 6.62 -0.26 -6.56
N GLY A 96 6.45 -1.14 -7.55
CA GLY A 96 7.05 -2.49 -7.56
C GLY A 96 8.58 -2.45 -7.59
N LEU A 97 9.17 -1.55 -8.38
CA LEU A 97 10.62 -1.34 -8.37
C LEU A 97 11.10 -0.79 -7.01
N VAL A 98 10.38 0.16 -6.42
CA VAL A 98 10.70 0.68 -5.08
C VAL A 98 10.59 -0.42 -4.01
N PHE A 99 9.58 -1.30 -4.11
CA PHE A 99 9.49 -2.48 -3.25
C PHE A 99 10.71 -3.39 -3.41
N GLY A 100 11.10 -3.69 -4.65
CA GLY A 100 12.28 -4.51 -4.94
C GLY A 100 13.57 -3.90 -4.40
N VAL A 101 13.81 -2.60 -4.63
CA VAL A 101 15.04 -1.93 -4.15
C VAL A 101 15.09 -1.85 -2.64
N VAL A 102 13.95 -1.70 -1.95
CA VAL A 102 13.90 -1.75 -0.49
C VAL A 102 14.34 -3.13 0.00
N VAL A 103 13.87 -4.23 -0.60
CA VAL A 103 14.32 -5.58 -0.22
C VAL A 103 15.80 -5.77 -0.47
N VAL A 104 16.29 -5.38 -1.65
CA VAL A 104 17.72 -5.49 -2.01
C VAL A 104 18.58 -4.63 -1.07
N GLY A 105 18.19 -3.40 -0.79
CA GLY A 105 18.91 -2.53 0.15
C GLY A 105 18.90 -3.06 1.59
N GLY A 106 17.82 -3.73 2.00
CA GLY A 106 17.78 -4.48 3.26
C GLY A 106 18.82 -5.60 3.29
N ILE A 107 18.92 -6.39 2.21
CA ILE A 107 19.96 -7.42 2.07
C ILE A 107 21.35 -6.79 2.10
N THR A 108 21.61 -5.73 1.32
CA THR A 108 22.90 -5.00 1.32
C THR A 108 23.33 -4.55 2.72
N ARG A 109 22.39 -4.11 3.56
CA ARG A 109 22.68 -3.76 4.96
C ARG A 109 22.96 -4.99 5.82
N LEU A 110 22.15 -6.04 5.68
CA LEU A 110 22.25 -7.27 6.47
C LEU A 110 23.50 -8.10 6.13
N THR A 111 24.04 -7.96 4.92
CA THR A 111 25.29 -8.58 4.47
C THR A 111 26.49 -7.64 4.54
N GLU A 112 26.35 -6.50 5.23
CA GLU A 112 27.42 -5.50 5.43
C GLU A 112 28.16 -5.15 4.14
N SER A 113 27.40 -4.99 3.05
CA SER A 113 27.95 -4.73 1.71
C SER A 113 27.82 -3.26 1.31
N GLY A 114 27.39 -2.39 2.22
CA GLY A 114 26.95 -1.04 1.89
C GLY A 114 28.06 -0.02 1.63
N LEU A 115 29.33 -0.39 1.85
CA LEU A 115 30.50 0.49 1.68
C LEU A 115 31.60 -0.14 0.81
N SER A 116 31.26 -1.21 0.08
CA SER A 116 32.17 -1.94 -0.81
C SER A 116 32.57 -1.15 -2.07
N MET A 117 31.74 -0.23 -2.55
CA MET A 117 32.01 0.64 -3.69
C MET A 117 32.44 2.04 -3.23
N VAL A 118 33.73 2.20 -2.98
CA VAL A 118 34.34 3.46 -2.54
C VAL A 118 34.17 4.59 -3.56
N ASP A 119 34.17 4.26 -4.86
CA ASP A 119 33.98 5.24 -5.93
C ASP A 119 32.49 5.56 -6.15
N TRP A 120 32.19 6.87 -6.20
CA TRP A 120 30.88 7.37 -6.60
C TRP A 120 30.93 8.05 -7.96
N SER A 121 30.21 7.48 -8.92
CA SER A 121 29.97 8.09 -10.23
C SER A 121 28.49 8.06 -10.56
N LEU A 122 27.99 9.16 -11.13
CA LEU A 122 26.60 9.27 -11.57
C LEU A 122 26.36 8.53 -12.89
N LEU A 123 27.36 8.52 -13.79
CA LEU A 123 27.26 8.04 -15.17
C LEU A 123 28.03 6.75 -15.44
N HIS A 124 28.82 6.26 -14.48
CA HIS A 124 29.50 4.97 -14.63
C HIS A 124 28.55 3.83 -14.22
N PHE A 125 28.12 3.06 -15.21
CA PHE A 125 27.14 1.97 -15.04
C PHE A 125 27.75 0.57 -15.10
N LYS A 126 28.98 0.40 -15.60
CA LYS A 126 29.56 -0.93 -15.81
C LYS A 126 30.31 -1.39 -14.56
N PRO A 127 30.13 -2.65 -14.11
CA PRO A 127 31.02 -3.23 -13.10
C PRO A 127 32.39 -3.55 -13.74
N PRO A 128 33.43 -3.78 -12.92
CA PRO A 128 34.72 -4.24 -13.41
C PRO A 128 34.57 -5.52 -14.24
N SER A 129 35.29 -5.58 -15.34
CA SER A 129 35.13 -6.60 -16.38
C SER A 129 36.41 -7.39 -16.65
N SER A 130 37.59 -6.83 -16.34
CA SER A 130 38.87 -7.54 -16.38
C SER A 130 39.39 -7.83 -14.97
N GLU A 131 40.33 -8.78 -14.84
CA GLU A 131 40.94 -9.08 -13.54
C GLU A 131 41.78 -7.88 -13.03
N GLU A 132 42.45 -7.15 -13.92
CA GLU A 132 43.20 -5.94 -13.55
C GLU A 132 42.29 -4.86 -12.98
N GLU A 133 41.11 -4.65 -13.57
CA GLU A 133 40.10 -3.74 -13.01
C GLU A 133 39.64 -4.23 -11.63
N TRP A 134 39.33 -5.52 -11.49
CA TRP A 134 38.93 -6.08 -10.19
C TRP A 134 39.97 -5.88 -9.10
N HIS A 135 41.25 -6.12 -9.40
CA HIS A 135 42.34 -5.86 -8.48
C HIS A 135 42.44 -4.37 -8.12
N SER A 136 42.33 -3.46 -9.10
CA SER A 136 42.35 -2.02 -8.84
C SER A 136 41.24 -1.56 -7.89
N TYR A 137 40.01 -2.04 -8.08
CA TYR A 137 38.89 -1.73 -7.18
C TYR A 137 39.09 -2.35 -5.79
N PHE A 138 39.62 -3.57 -5.73
CA PHE A 138 39.89 -4.23 -4.46
C PHE A 138 40.98 -3.49 -3.67
N GLU A 139 42.04 -3.01 -4.31
CA GLU A 139 43.07 -2.18 -3.67
C GLU A 139 42.51 -0.88 -3.11
N LYS A 140 41.54 -0.25 -3.79
CA LYS A 140 40.82 0.91 -3.22
C LYS A 140 39.97 0.51 -2.02
N TYR A 141 39.28 -0.62 -2.10
CA TYR A 141 38.48 -1.12 -0.98
C TYR A 141 39.31 -1.43 0.26
N LYS A 142 40.54 -1.96 0.09
CA LYS A 142 41.49 -2.21 1.18
C LYS A 142 41.85 -0.97 2.00
N GLN A 143 41.71 0.22 1.42
CA GLN A 143 41.97 1.49 2.08
C GLN A 143 40.74 2.02 2.84
N SER A 144 39.57 1.39 2.69
CA SER A 144 38.34 1.82 3.33
C SER A 144 38.31 1.46 4.82
N PRO A 145 37.59 2.22 5.67
CA PRO A 145 37.36 1.85 7.05
C PRO A 145 36.69 0.49 7.23
N GLU A 146 35.80 0.09 6.30
CA GLU A 146 35.09 -1.20 6.34
C GLU A 146 36.07 -2.37 6.19
N TYR A 147 37.00 -2.30 5.23
CA TYR A 147 38.03 -3.33 5.10
C TYR A 147 38.94 -3.39 6.32
N ILE A 148 39.48 -2.23 6.74
CA ILE A 148 40.48 -2.17 7.81
C ILE A 148 39.93 -2.68 9.16
N LEU A 149 38.66 -2.42 9.46
CA LEU A 149 38.07 -2.73 10.77
C LEU A 149 37.21 -3.99 10.81
N LEU A 150 36.60 -4.41 9.68
CA LEU A 150 35.67 -5.54 9.64
C LEU A 150 36.08 -6.66 8.68
N ASN A 151 36.54 -6.30 7.48
CA ASN A 151 36.79 -7.26 6.39
C ASN A 151 38.27 -7.48 6.09
N ASP A 152 39.14 -7.39 7.10
CA ASP A 152 40.57 -7.60 6.91
C ASP A 152 40.86 -9.03 6.45
N GLY A 153 41.66 -9.16 5.38
CA GLY A 153 42.08 -10.45 4.84
C GLY A 153 41.07 -11.18 3.96
N ILE A 154 39.92 -10.58 3.62
CA ILE A 154 38.98 -11.22 2.68
C ILE A 154 39.62 -11.45 1.31
N SER A 155 39.20 -12.49 0.60
CA SER A 155 39.66 -12.78 -0.76
C SER A 155 39.00 -11.85 -1.80
N LEU A 156 39.59 -11.75 -3.00
CA LEU A 156 38.98 -11.05 -4.13
C LEU A 156 37.59 -11.61 -4.48
N GLY A 157 37.40 -12.93 -4.31
CA GLY A 157 36.12 -13.58 -4.55
C GLY A 157 35.03 -13.16 -3.56
N GLU A 158 35.39 -12.93 -2.29
CA GLU A 158 34.48 -12.40 -1.27
C GLU A 158 34.19 -10.91 -1.52
N PHE A 159 35.20 -10.12 -1.89
CA PHE A 159 35.01 -8.73 -2.32
C PHE A 159 34.03 -8.62 -3.49
N LYS A 160 34.17 -9.48 -4.52
CA LYS A 160 33.24 -9.53 -5.66
C LYS A 160 31.78 -9.71 -5.20
N LYS A 161 31.51 -10.54 -4.17
CA LYS A 161 30.15 -10.77 -3.65
C LYS A 161 29.53 -9.51 -3.03
N ILE A 162 30.25 -8.85 -2.12
CA ILE A 162 29.75 -7.62 -1.48
C ILE A 162 29.63 -6.48 -2.51
N TYR A 163 30.57 -6.38 -3.44
CA TYR A 163 30.55 -5.40 -4.53
C TYR A 163 29.30 -5.56 -5.41
N TYR A 164 29.00 -6.80 -5.85
CA TYR A 164 27.83 -7.04 -6.70
C TYR A 164 26.51 -6.77 -5.96
N MET A 165 26.46 -6.99 -4.64
CA MET A 165 25.29 -6.67 -3.84
C MET A 165 25.03 -5.16 -3.81
N GLU A 166 26.05 -4.36 -3.52
CA GLU A 166 25.95 -2.90 -3.53
C GLU A 166 25.67 -2.35 -4.93
N TYR A 167 26.38 -2.87 -5.93
CA TYR A 167 26.20 -2.50 -7.33
C TYR A 167 24.75 -2.73 -7.78
N SER A 168 24.17 -3.89 -7.46
CA SER A 168 22.78 -4.21 -7.77
C SER A 168 21.82 -3.22 -7.12
N HIS A 169 22.03 -2.90 -5.83
CA HIS A 169 21.22 -1.91 -5.12
C HIS A 169 21.30 -0.52 -5.79
N ARG A 170 22.50 -0.05 -6.14
CA ARG A 170 22.72 1.24 -6.81
C ARG A 170 22.12 1.28 -8.22
N MET A 171 22.25 0.20 -9.01
CA MET A 171 21.67 0.12 -10.35
C MET A 171 20.14 0.14 -10.31
N LEU A 172 19.52 -0.59 -9.36
CA LEU A 172 18.07 -0.54 -9.16
C LEU A 172 17.59 0.87 -8.79
N GLY A 173 18.33 1.59 -7.93
CA GLY A 173 18.03 2.99 -7.63
C GLY A 173 18.03 3.90 -8.87
N ARG A 174 19.02 3.73 -9.76
CA ARG A 174 19.08 4.46 -11.04
C ARG A 174 17.95 4.08 -11.99
N LEU A 175 17.63 2.79 -12.08
CA LEU A 175 16.52 2.27 -12.88
C LEU A 175 15.18 2.88 -12.42
N ILE A 176 14.94 3.00 -11.11
CA ILE A 176 13.75 3.66 -10.57
C ILE A 176 13.68 5.13 -11.03
N GLY A 177 14.80 5.85 -10.94
CA GLY A 177 14.90 7.23 -11.41
C GLY A 177 14.51 7.36 -12.89
N ALA A 178 15.07 6.52 -13.76
CA ALA A 178 14.76 6.51 -15.19
C ALA A 178 13.30 6.07 -15.48
N ALA A 179 12.84 4.99 -14.84
CA ALA A 179 11.50 4.44 -14.99
C ALA A 179 10.42 5.42 -14.53
N PHE A 180 10.72 6.31 -13.58
CA PHE A 180 9.83 7.40 -13.21
C PHE A 180 9.97 8.61 -14.15
N LEU A 181 11.20 9.07 -14.41
CA LEU A 181 11.42 10.34 -15.12
C LEU A 181 10.98 10.31 -16.60
N PHE A 182 11.24 9.22 -17.33
CA PHE A 182 10.90 9.17 -18.76
C PHE A 182 9.39 9.19 -19.01
N PRO A 183 8.57 8.32 -18.36
CA PRO A 183 7.12 8.38 -18.55
C PRO A 183 6.52 9.66 -17.97
N LEU A 184 7.05 10.19 -16.86
CA LEU A 184 6.61 11.49 -16.33
C LEU A 184 6.77 12.60 -17.37
N THR A 185 7.95 12.70 -17.99
CA THR A 185 8.24 13.68 -19.04
C THR A 185 7.27 13.52 -20.20
N TYR A 186 7.05 12.29 -20.67
CA TYR A 186 6.05 12.00 -21.71
C TYR A 186 4.64 12.48 -21.31
N PHE A 187 4.15 12.17 -20.10
CA PHE A 187 2.81 12.55 -19.65
C PHE A 187 2.66 14.07 -19.47
N ILE A 188 3.71 14.77 -19.03
CA ILE A 188 3.70 16.23 -18.93
C ILE A 188 3.68 16.85 -20.33
N LEU A 189 4.49 16.37 -21.27
CA LEU A 189 4.55 16.92 -22.62
C LEU A 189 3.26 16.65 -23.41
N THR A 190 2.68 15.45 -23.28
CA THR A 190 1.54 15.03 -24.11
C THR A 190 0.17 15.23 -23.44
N ARG A 191 0.07 15.21 -22.11
CA ARG A 191 -1.21 15.14 -21.38
C ARG A 191 -1.34 16.11 -20.20
N ARG A 192 -0.47 17.11 -20.05
CA ARG A 192 -0.49 18.06 -18.91
C ARG A 192 -1.84 18.75 -18.66
N LYS A 193 -2.62 19.05 -19.69
CA LYS A 193 -3.96 19.69 -19.55
C LYS A 193 -5.01 18.73 -18.98
N SER A 194 -4.82 17.42 -19.12
CA SER A 194 -5.73 16.37 -18.63
C SER A 194 -5.50 16.01 -17.15
N LEU A 195 -4.34 16.37 -16.59
CA LEU A 195 -4.00 16.03 -15.20
C LEU A 195 -4.63 16.98 -14.19
N SER A 196 -5.26 16.40 -13.15
CA SER A 196 -5.78 17.15 -12.01
C SER A 196 -4.65 17.87 -11.25
N LYS A 197 -4.98 18.98 -10.55
CA LYS A 197 -4.01 19.70 -9.70
C LYS A 197 -3.40 18.78 -8.63
N SER A 198 -4.22 17.92 -8.02
CA SER A 198 -3.76 16.97 -7.00
C SER A 198 -2.77 15.94 -7.57
N THR A 199 -3.03 15.41 -8.77
CA THR A 199 -2.11 14.48 -9.45
C THR A 199 -0.78 15.16 -9.76
N LYS A 200 -0.79 16.40 -10.28
CA LYS A 200 0.44 17.17 -10.56
C LYS A 200 1.28 17.36 -9.30
N ILE A 201 0.66 17.83 -8.21
CA ILE A 201 1.34 18.01 -6.93
C ILE A 201 1.92 16.69 -6.43
N SER A 202 1.16 15.59 -6.48
CA SER A 202 1.67 14.29 -6.05
C SER A 202 2.86 13.82 -6.88
N LEU A 203 2.83 13.99 -8.21
CA LEU A 203 3.95 13.59 -9.08
C LEU A 203 5.19 14.44 -8.82
N THR A 204 5.02 15.75 -8.58
CA THR A 204 6.13 16.63 -8.18
C THR A 204 6.74 16.17 -6.85
N ILE A 205 5.91 15.91 -5.83
CA ILE A 205 6.41 15.41 -4.53
C ILE A 205 7.15 14.09 -4.70
N ILE A 206 6.59 13.12 -5.44
CA ILE A 206 7.25 11.83 -5.69
C ILE A 206 8.60 12.05 -6.38
N GLY A 207 8.66 12.87 -7.43
CA GLY A 207 9.90 13.18 -8.13
C GLY A 207 10.96 13.82 -7.23
N SER A 208 10.57 14.82 -6.42
CA SER A 208 11.46 15.44 -5.44
C SER A 208 11.98 14.45 -4.41
N LEU A 209 11.13 13.54 -3.91
CA LEU A 209 11.54 12.52 -2.96
C LEU A 209 12.47 11.46 -3.58
N ILE A 210 12.30 11.09 -4.85
CA ILE A 210 13.23 10.20 -5.56
C ILE A 210 14.62 10.83 -5.67
N LEU A 211 14.71 12.12 -6.01
CA LEU A 211 15.98 12.84 -6.03
C LEU A 211 16.60 12.90 -4.62
N PHE A 212 15.78 13.20 -3.61
CA PHE A 212 16.22 13.22 -2.22
C PHE A 212 16.66 11.83 -1.73
N GLN A 213 16.05 10.75 -2.20
CA GLN A 213 16.51 9.38 -1.93
C GLN A 213 17.91 9.12 -2.49
N GLY A 214 18.18 9.52 -3.74
CA GLY A 214 19.51 9.43 -4.32
C GLY A 214 20.55 10.21 -3.50
N PHE A 215 20.19 11.42 -3.06
CA PHE A 215 21.02 12.23 -2.16
C PHE A 215 21.28 11.52 -0.81
N LEU A 216 20.25 11.01 -0.15
CA LEU A 216 20.41 10.28 1.12
C LEU A 216 21.29 9.05 0.95
N GLY A 217 21.11 8.28 -0.13
CA GLY A 217 21.94 7.11 -0.42
C GLY A 217 23.42 7.47 -0.60
N TRP A 218 23.72 8.54 -1.35
CA TRP A 218 25.08 9.07 -1.45
C TRP A 218 25.62 9.52 -0.08
N TYR A 219 24.82 10.25 0.70
CA TYR A 219 25.22 10.76 2.00
C TYR A 219 25.54 9.63 2.99
N MET A 220 24.75 8.54 2.97
CA MET A 220 25.01 7.33 3.75
C MET A 220 26.39 6.75 3.44
N VAL A 221 26.70 6.51 2.16
CA VAL A 221 27.98 5.93 1.72
C VAL A 221 29.15 6.86 2.05
N LYS A 222 29.07 8.14 1.67
CA LYS A 222 30.12 9.14 1.96
C LYS A 222 30.46 9.15 3.45
N SER A 223 29.43 9.11 4.29
CA SER A 223 29.61 9.19 5.74
C SER A 223 30.13 7.90 6.39
N GLY A 224 30.02 6.75 5.73
CA GLY A 224 30.58 5.49 6.19
C GLY A 224 32.03 5.27 5.77
N LEU A 225 32.52 6.05 4.80
CA LEU A 225 33.89 6.03 4.29
C LEU A 225 34.79 7.10 4.94
N ASP A 226 34.31 7.75 6.01
CA ASP A 226 35.04 8.82 6.69
C ASP A 226 36.28 8.26 7.42
N PRO A 227 37.51 8.75 7.12
CA PRO A 227 38.73 8.28 7.77
C PRO A 227 38.73 8.45 9.30
N GLU A 228 37.99 9.42 9.85
CA GLU A 228 37.88 9.63 11.30
C GLU A 228 37.34 8.39 12.04
N ILE A 229 36.62 7.50 11.34
CA ILE A 229 36.10 6.25 11.90
C ILE A 229 37.24 5.35 12.38
N ILE A 230 38.35 5.32 11.64
CA ILE A 230 39.54 4.52 11.97
C ILE A 230 40.17 5.07 13.25
N GLU A 231 40.35 6.39 13.33
CA GLU A 231 40.94 7.06 14.48
C GLU A 231 40.13 6.84 15.76
N LYS A 232 38.80 6.90 15.66
CA LYS A 232 37.87 6.73 16.78
C LYS A 232 37.59 5.26 17.12
N LYS A 233 38.13 4.31 16.34
CA LYS A 233 37.80 2.87 16.41
C LYS A 233 36.28 2.62 16.45
N ALA A 234 35.53 3.44 15.72
CA ALA A 234 34.08 3.30 15.63
C ALA A 234 33.74 2.22 14.59
N ALA A 235 32.61 1.54 14.75
CA ALA A 235 32.15 0.60 13.73
C ALA A 235 31.94 1.32 12.39
N PRO A 236 32.55 0.86 11.27
CA PRO A 236 32.46 1.51 9.95
C PRO A 236 31.11 1.18 9.31
N ARG A 237 30.05 1.71 9.88
CA ARG A 237 28.67 1.47 9.42
C ARG A 237 27.93 2.78 9.23
N VAL A 238 26.94 2.73 8.36
CA VAL A 238 26.03 3.84 8.16
C VAL A 238 25.26 4.11 9.46
N SER A 239 25.23 5.38 9.88
CA SER A 239 24.44 5.81 11.03
C SER A 239 22.99 5.32 10.93
N HIS A 240 22.48 4.73 12.01
CA HIS A 240 21.10 4.24 12.09
C HIS A 240 20.06 5.36 11.86
N TYR A 241 20.39 6.62 12.16
CA TYR A 241 19.53 7.77 11.82
C TYR A 241 19.42 7.97 10.30
N ARG A 242 20.55 7.86 9.57
CA ARG A 242 20.57 8.01 8.11
C ARG A 242 19.87 6.83 7.44
N LEU A 243 20.11 5.62 7.95
CA LEU A 243 19.39 4.41 7.51
C LEU A 243 17.88 4.57 7.70
N ALA A 244 17.44 5.00 8.89
CA ALA A 244 16.03 5.25 9.18
C ALA A 244 15.44 6.32 8.27
N ALA A 245 16.13 7.45 8.05
CA ALA A 245 15.67 8.50 7.14
C ALA A 245 15.54 8.01 5.69
N HIS A 246 16.51 7.23 5.22
CA HIS A 246 16.51 6.66 3.88
C HIS A 246 15.35 5.67 3.70
N LEU A 247 15.19 4.71 4.60
CA LEU A 247 14.10 3.73 4.55
C LEU A 247 12.71 4.40 4.68
N THR A 248 12.56 5.35 5.60
CA THR A 248 11.31 6.11 5.79
C THR A 248 10.88 6.81 4.52
N THR A 249 11.82 7.48 3.85
CA THR A 249 11.53 8.20 2.62
C THR A 249 11.22 7.24 1.46
N ALA A 250 11.89 6.08 1.37
CA ALA A 250 11.54 5.03 0.41
C ALA A 250 10.10 4.52 0.61
N PHE A 251 9.68 4.30 1.87
CA PHE A 251 8.31 3.93 2.22
C PHE A 251 7.31 5.02 1.86
N ALA A 252 7.65 6.29 2.09
CA ALA A 252 6.81 7.41 1.69
C ALA A 252 6.61 7.48 0.17
N ILE A 253 7.68 7.32 -0.62
CA ILE A 253 7.61 7.25 -2.09
C ILE A 253 6.70 6.11 -2.53
N TYR A 254 6.91 4.91 -1.99
CA TYR A 254 6.11 3.74 -2.29
C TYR A 254 4.62 3.98 -2.03
N LEU A 255 4.27 4.49 -0.85
CA LEU A 255 2.88 4.75 -0.47
C LEU A 255 2.24 5.86 -1.30
N LEU A 256 2.99 6.91 -1.65
CA LEU A 256 2.52 7.97 -2.54
C LEU A 256 2.25 7.43 -3.95
N MET A 257 3.15 6.62 -4.51
CA MET A 257 2.94 5.97 -5.80
C MET A 257 1.71 5.06 -5.79
N LEU A 258 1.58 4.22 -4.76
CA LEU A 258 0.43 3.32 -4.59
C LEU A 258 -0.88 4.11 -4.48
N ARG A 259 -0.94 5.10 -3.60
CA ARG A 259 -2.14 5.93 -3.38
C ARG A 259 -2.53 6.70 -4.64
N THR A 260 -1.56 7.28 -5.34
CA THR A 260 -1.80 8.05 -6.57
C THR A 260 -2.22 7.13 -7.71
N GLY A 261 -1.57 5.98 -7.89
CA GLY A 261 -1.98 4.96 -8.87
C GLY A 261 -3.41 4.47 -8.64
N LEU A 262 -3.76 4.13 -7.39
CA LEU A 262 -5.11 3.73 -7.01
C LEU A 262 -6.14 4.83 -7.31
N SER A 263 -5.82 6.10 -7.04
CA SER A 263 -6.71 7.23 -7.34
C SER A 263 -6.99 7.41 -8.83
N LEU A 264 -6.03 7.05 -9.69
CA LEU A 264 -6.12 7.19 -11.15
C LEU A 264 -6.88 6.04 -11.83
N LEU A 265 -6.95 4.86 -11.21
CA LEU A 265 -7.64 3.68 -11.77
C LEU A 265 -9.14 3.88 -11.94
N ASN A 266 -9.81 4.55 -10.99
CA ASN A 266 -11.26 4.68 -10.98
C ASN A 266 -11.68 5.98 -10.28
N PRO A 267 -11.54 7.13 -10.95
CA PRO A 267 -12.14 8.37 -10.48
C PRO A 267 -13.66 8.21 -10.34
N SER A 268 -14.18 8.41 -9.11
CA SER A 268 -15.59 8.72 -8.83
C SER A 268 -16.65 7.71 -9.29
N ILE A 269 -16.61 6.48 -8.76
CA ILE A 269 -17.85 5.74 -8.48
C ILE A 269 -17.91 5.62 -6.96
N MET A 270 -18.57 6.59 -6.32
CA MET A 270 -18.98 6.42 -4.92
C MET A 270 -20.19 5.50 -4.94
N MET A 271 -20.11 4.37 -4.25
CA MET A 271 -21.28 3.54 -3.99
C MET A 271 -22.15 4.33 -3.03
N GLU A 272 -23.43 4.55 -3.36
CA GLU A 272 -24.35 5.21 -2.43
C GLU A 272 -24.47 4.34 -1.17
N SER A 273 -24.08 4.91 -0.04
CA SER A 273 -24.30 4.32 1.28
C SER A 273 -25.43 5.06 1.99
N SER A 274 -26.29 4.31 2.68
CA SER A 274 -27.36 4.90 3.49
C SER A 274 -26.80 5.94 4.47
N GLN A 275 -27.49 7.07 4.62
CA GLN A 275 -27.06 8.14 5.54
C GLN A 275 -26.85 7.62 6.98
N SER A 276 -27.52 6.53 7.36
CA SER A 276 -27.40 5.86 8.67
C SER A 276 -26.07 5.14 8.91
N ILE A 277 -25.38 4.63 7.87
CA ILE A 277 -24.12 3.88 8.00
C ILE A 277 -22.89 4.79 7.89
N ARG A 278 -23.05 5.97 7.28
CA ARG A 278 -21.98 6.94 7.02
C ARG A 278 -21.12 7.30 8.25
N PRO A 279 -21.68 7.50 9.46
CA PRO A 279 -20.85 7.76 10.65
C PRO A 279 -19.91 6.59 10.99
N ARG A 280 -20.38 5.34 10.84
CA ARG A 280 -19.59 4.14 11.10
C ARG A 280 -18.50 3.92 10.04
N ILE A 281 -18.77 4.30 8.79
CA ILE A 281 -17.77 4.30 7.71
C ILE A 281 -16.66 5.32 8.01
N LYS A 282 -17.02 6.55 8.40
CA LYS A 282 -16.04 7.58 8.80
C LYS A 282 -15.19 7.13 9.98
N ASP A 283 -15.84 6.52 10.98
CA ASP A 283 -15.16 5.98 12.15
C ASP A 283 -14.20 4.83 11.80
N LEU A 284 -14.61 3.87 10.96
CA LEU A 284 -13.71 2.83 10.46
C LEU A 284 -12.56 3.41 9.63
N TYR A 285 -12.82 4.44 8.82
CA TYR A 285 -11.79 5.11 8.04
C TYR A 285 -10.73 5.75 8.95
N ALA A 286 -11.15 6.45 10.01
CA ALA A 286 -10.24 7.01 11.00
C ALA A 286 -9.41 5.91 11.69
N LYS A 287 -10.05 4.79 12.05
CA LYS A 287 -9.37 3.63 12.66
C LYS A 287 -8.33 3.00 11.73
N LEU A 288 -8.69 2.73 10.47
CA LEU A 288 -7.77 2.22 9.45
C LEU A 288 -6.63 3.20 9.16
N ASN A 289 -6.90 4.50 9.18
CA ASN A 289 -5.86 5.51 9.04
C ASN A 289 -4.89 5.45 10.23
N GLY A 290 -5.40 5.29 11.45
CA GLY A 290 -4.58 5.03 12.64
C GLY A 290 -3.71 3.79 12.51
N ILE A 291 -4.22 2.69 11.94
CA ILE A 291 -3.43 1.48 11.65
C ILE A 291 -2.27 1.79 10.72
N VAL A 292 -2.53 2.47 9.59
CA VAL A 292 -1.45 2.78 8.62
C VAL A 292 -0.36 3.64 9.25
N HIS A 293 -0.71 4.62 10.09
CA HIS A 293 0.28 5.44 10.81
C HIS A 293 1.05 4.62 11.84
N LEU A 294 0.36 3.82 12.66
CA LEU A 294 1.01 2.99 13.68
C LEU A 294 1.94 1.95 13.06
N VAL A 295 1.52 1.28 11.99
CA VAL A 295 2.38 0.35 11.23
C VAL A 295 3.56 1.09 10.60
N GLY A 296 3.34 2.31 10.07
CA GLY A 296 4.42 3.15 9.55
C GLY A 296 5.47 3.47 10.61
N ILE A 297 5.04 3.91 11.80
CA ILE A 297 5.93 4.16 12.95
C ILE A 297 6.65 2.88 13.36
N THR A 298 5.94 1.74 13.37
CA THR A 298 6.54 0.42 13.67
C THR A 298 7.62 0.06 12.65
N ALA A 299 7.38 0.23 11.36
CA ALA A 299 8.37 -0.02 10.31
C ALA A 299 9.60 0.90 10.45
N ILE A 300 9.39 2.19 10.76
CA ILE A 300 10.48 3.15 11.00
C ILE A 300 11.31 2.72 12.21
N SER A 301 10.67 2.30 13.32
CA SER A 301 11.41 1.79 14.50
C SER A 301 12.25 0.55 14.17
N GLY A 302 11.79 -0.29 13.23
CA GLY A 302 12.58 -1.44 12.73
C GLY A 302 13.87 -1.03 12.02
N ALA A 303 13.92 0.16 11.40
CA ALA A 303 15.14 0.69 10.80
C ALA A 303 16.22 1.00 11.84
N PHE A 304 15.82 1.46 13.03
CA PHE A 304 16.73 1.66 14.16
C PHE A 304 17.24 0.32 14.70
N VAL A 305 16.36 -0.68 14.80
CA VAL A 305 16.75 -2.05 15.20
C VAL A 305 17.79 -2.62 14.24
N ALA A 306 17.57 -2.52 12.94
CA ALA A 306 18.53 -2.98 11.93
C ALA A 306 19.82 -2.13 11.92
N GLY A 307 19.71 -0.82 12.10
CA GLY A 307 20.86 0.09 12.08
C GLY A 307 21.82 -0.11 13.25
N LEU A 308 21.29 -0.48 14.43
CA LEU A 308 22.08 -0.77 15.64
C LEU A 308 22.44 -2.24 15.81
N ASP A 309 22.06 -3.11 14.87
CA ASP A 309 22.17 -4.57 14.99
C ASP A 309 21.46 -5.12 16.24
N ALA A 310 20.45 -4.38 16.72
CA ALA A 310 19.74 -4.66 17.95
C ALA A 310 18.92 -5.96 17.90
N GLY A 311 18.70 -6.51 16.71
CA GLY A 311 18.09 -7.83 16.53
C GLY A 311 18.90 -8.98 17.15
N LEU A 312 20.20 -8.76 17.42
CA LEU A 312 21.13 -9.75 17.98
C LEU A 312 21.26 -9.70 19.51
N ILE A 313 20.55 -8.78 20.19
CA ILE A 313 20.73 -8.59 21.64
C ILE A 313 19.90 -9.61 22.43
N TYR A 314 18.56 -9.53 22.37
CA TYR A 314 17.68 -10.44 23.12
C TYR A 314 16.93 -11.42 22.22
N ASN A 315 17.46 -12.61 21.93
CA ASN A 315 16.82 -13.54 20.97
C ASN A 315 15.72 -14.46 21.55
N THR A 316 15.02 -14.01 22.59
CA THR A 316 13.86 -14.69 23.20
C THR A 316 12.55 -13.91 22.96
N PHE A 317 11.40 -14.59 23.01
CA PHE A 317 10.08 -13.98 22.93
C PHE A 317 9.06 -14.78 23.78
N PRO A 318 8.10 -14.16 24.48
CA PRO A 318 7.81 -12.72 24.53
C PRO A 318 8.70 -11.91 25.47
N LYS A 319 9.38 -12.58 26.41
CA LYS A 319 10.36 -11.96 27.31
C LYS A 319 11.64 -11.58 26.57
N MET A 320 12.38 -10.61 27.09
CA MET A 320 13.72 -10.23 26.66
C MET A 320 14.73 -10.80 27.66
N GLY A 321 15.33 -11.95 27.31
CA GLY A 321 16.05 -12.79 28.25
C GLY A 321 15.11 -13.41 29.28
N LEU A 322 15.43 -13.27 30.56
CA LEU A 322 14.61 -13.78 31.66
C LEU A 322 13.52 -12.79 32.11
N GLN A 323 13.59 -11.54 31.65
CA GLN A 323 12.76 -10.43 32.10
C GLN A 323 11.78 -9.95 31.02
N TRP A 324 10.70 -9.26 31.43
CA TRP A 324 9.79 -8.60 30.50
C TRP A 324 10.31 -7.23 30.04
N ILE A 325 10.96 -6.52 30.96
CA ILE A 325 11.62 -5.25 30.74
C ILE A 325 13.07 -5.45 31.17
N PRO A 326 14.04 -5.37 30.24
CA PRO A 326 15.45 -5.49 30.59
C PRO A 326 15.97 -4.36 31.48
N ASP A 327 16.91 -4.67 32.36
CA ASP A 327 17.53 -3.67 33.25
C ASP A 327 18.36 -2.62 32.49
N ASP A 328 18.88 -2.97 31.31
CA ASP A 328 19.67 -2.11 30.43
C ASP A 328 18.83 -1.28 29.44
N LEU A 329 17.51 -1.17 29.68
CA LEU A 329 16.62 -0.39 28.82
C LEU A 329 16.98 1.11 28.78
N PHE A 330 17.44 1.66 29.90
CA PHE A 330 17.89 3.05 30.01
C PHE A 330 19.31 3.08 30.56
N VAL A 331 20.25 3.50 29.72
CA VAL A 331 21.66 3.65 30.09
C VAL A 331 21.94 5.14 30.35
N PRO A 332 22.50 5.50 31.52
CA PRO A 332 22.86 6.89 31.82
C PRO A 332 23.74 7.51 30.73
N ASN A 333 23.50 8.79 30.41
CA ASN A 333 24.22 9.55 29.38
C ASN A 333 24.11 9.01 27.93
N MET A 334 23.20 8.07 27.67
CA MET A 334 22.91 7.55 26.33
C MET A 334 21.49 7.93 25.90
N LEU A 335 21.34 8.51 24.70
CA LEU A 335 20.01 8.74 24.14
C LEU A 335 19.29 7.40 23.88
N PRO A 336 17.99 7.26 24.18
CA PRO A 336 17.27 6.00 24.01
C PRO A 336 17.36 5.43 22.59
N LEU A 337 17.30 6.27 21.55
CA LEU A 337 17.41 5.82 20.16
C LEU A 337 18.81 5.33 19.76
N ASN A 338 19.84 5.61 20.57
CA ASN A 338 21.18 5.04 20.39
C ASN A 338 21.34 3.72 21.14
N ASN A 339 20.46 3.38 22.09
CA ASN A 339 20.53 2.14 22.87
C ASN A 339 19.88 0.97 22.10
N PRO A 340 20.64 -0.08 21.72
CA PRO A 340 20.10 -1.26 21.04
C PRO A 340 18.94 -1.92 21.79
N THR A 341 19.05 -2.06 23.11
CA THR A 341 18.00 -2.68 23.94
C THR A 341 16.71 -1.87 23.90
N PHE A 342 16.82 -0.54 23.99
CA PHE A 342 15.67 0.35 23.91
C PHE A 342 14.95 0.25 22.56
N VAL A 343 15.68 0.35 21.45
CA VAL A 343 15.06 0.29 20.12
C VAL A 343 14.43 -1.08 19.86
N GLN A 344 15.04 -2.16 20.35
CA GLN A 344 14.51 -3.52 20.21
C GLN A 344 13.23 -3.69 21.05
N PHE A 345 13.24 -3.27 22.31
CA PHE A 345 12.07 -3.31 23.19
C PHE A 345 10.91 -2.49 22.61
N PHE A 346 11.18 -1.25 22.20
CA PHE A 346 10.18 -0.35 21.67
C PHE A 346 9.57 -0.86 20.37
N HIS A 347 10.39 -1.42 19.47
CA HIS A 347 9.91 -2.05 18.24
C HIS A 347 8.96 -3.23 18.53
N ARG A 348 9.28 -4.10 19.50
CA ARG A 348 8.39 -5.19 19.93
C ARG A 348 7.07 -4.68 20.48
N ALA A 349 7.11 -3.67 21.35
CA ALA A 349 5.92 -3.06 21.93
C ALA A 349 5.02 -2.45 20.83
N LEU A 350 5.61 -1.77 19.85
CA LEU A 350 4.90 -1.24 18.68
C LEU A 350 4.32 -2.33 17.79
N ALA A 351 5.03 -3.44 17.58
CA ALA A 351 4.53 -4.59 16.80
C ALA A 351 3.33 -5.26 17.48
N ILE A 352 3.40 -5.49 18.80
CA ILE A 352 2.30 -6.04 19.61
C ILE A 352 1.10 -5.08 19.60
N SER A 353 1.35 -3.77 19.77
CA SER A 353 0.31 -2.74 19.70
C SER A 353 -0.36 -2.70 18.32
N SER A 354 0.43 -2.82 17.25
CA SER A 354 -0.05 -2.84 15.87
C SER A 354 -0.99 -4.01 15.62
N ILE A 355 -0.59 -5.24 15.94
CA ILE A 355 -1.44 -6.41 15.70
C ILE A 355 -2.67 -6.44 16.61
N SER A 356 -2.54 -5.96 17.86
CA SER A 356 -3.67 -5.80 18.77
C SER A 356 -4.70 -4.82 18.22
N TYR A 357 -4.24 -3.68 17.70
CA TYR A 357 -5.12 -2.67 17.13
C TYR A 357 -5.74 -3.13 15.79
N ILE A 358 -4.98 -3.80 14.93
CA ILE A 358 -5.51 -4.44 13.71
C ILE A 358 -6.61 -5.45 14.07
N SER A 359 -6.36 -6.31 15.06
CA SER A 359 -7.33 -7.32 15.54
C SER A 359 -8.60 -6.66 16.08
N PHE A 360 -8.45 -5.59 16.88
CA PHE A 360 -9.58 -4.80 17.38
C PHE A 360 -10.41 -4.21 16.24
N VAL A 361 -9.79 -3.55 15.26
CA VAL A 361 -10.50 -2.93 14.12
C VAL A 361 -11.17 -4.00 13.25
N TRP A 362 -10.52 -5.14 13.04
CA TRP A 362 -11.08 -6.27 12.32
C TRP A 362 -12.34 -6.83 12.99
N LEU A 363 -12.30 -7.04 14.31
CA LEU A 363 -13.46 -7.47 15.11
C LEU A 363 -14.56 -6.40 15.12
N TYR A 364 -14.18 -5.14 15.31
CA TYR A 364 -15.10 -4.00 15.31
C TYR A 364 -15.88 -3.93 14.00
N ALA A 365 -15.20 -3.96 12.85
CA ALA A 365 -15.85 -3.91 11.56
C ALA A 365 -16.78 -5.11 11.32
N ARG A 366 -16.36 -6.32 11.73
CA ARG A 366 -17.17 -7.53 11.62
C ARG A 366 -18.46 -7.48 12.44
N ARG A 367 -18.41 -6.89 13.63
CA ARG A 367 -19.55 -6.85 14.55
C ARG A 367 -20.44 -5.62 14.36
N ARG A 368 -19.87 -4.48 13.94
CA ARG A 368 -20.56 -3.17 13.98
C ARG A 368 -20.83 -2.57 12.61
N LEU A 369 -20.09 -2.94 11.56
CA LEU A 369 -20.24 -2.35 10.22
C LEU A 369 -20.79 -3.34 9.20
N LEU A 370 -20.13 -4.49 9.02
CA LEU A 370 -20.49 -5.48 7.99
C LEU A 370 -21.94 -6.01 8.09
N PRO A 371 -22.58 -6.13 9.27
CA PRO A 371 -23.98 -6.52 9.37
C PRO A 371 -24.96 -5.45 8.85
N LEU A 372 -24.56 -4.17 8.87
CA LEU A 372 -25.38 -3.04 8.42
C LEU A 372 -25.22 -2.76 6.91
N MET A 373 -24.32 -3.46 6.23
CA MET A 373 -24.09 -3.28 4.80
C MET A 373 -25.09 -4.08 3.99
N GLU A 374 -26.01 -3.36 3.35
CA GLU A 374 -27.06 -3.93 2.49
C GLU A 374 -26.49 -4.48 1.18
N THR A 375 -25.52 -3.77 0.58
CA THR A 375 -24.94 -4.14 -0.72
C THR A 375 -23.96 -5.31 -0.60
N PRO A 376 -24.24 -6.49 -1.20
CA PRO A 376 -23.39 -7.68 -1.04
C PRO A 376 -21.96 -7.50 -1.59
N SER A 377 -21.80 -6.72 -2.68
CA SER A 377 -20.50 -6.46 -3.29
C SER A 377 -19.61 -5.58 -2.40
N SER A 378 -20.15 -4.50 -1.81
CA SER A 378 -19.46 -3.63 -0.83
C SER A 378 -19.01 -4.42 0.40
N LYS A 379 -19.92 -5.22 0.96
CA LYS A 379 -19.63 -6.08 2.11
C LYS A 379 -18.49 -7.05 1.80
N ARG A 380 -18.52 -7.70 0.63
CA ARG A 380 -17.50 -8.65 0.19
C ARG A 380 -16.13 -7.99 0.03
N ILE A 381 -16.05 -6.83 -0.64
CA ILE A 381 -14.77 -6.18 -0.89
C ILE A 381 -14.14 -5.62 0.40
N ILE A 382 -14.92 -5.02 1.30
CA ILE A 382 -14.41 -4.56 2.60
C ILE A 382 -13.98 -5.75 3.45
N SER A 383 -14.79 -6.81 3.52
CA SER A 383 -14.43 -8.01 4.30
C SER A 383 -13.12 -8.61 3.79
N ARG A 384 -12.93 -8.69 2.47
CA ARG A 384 -11.65 -9.12 1.86
C ARG A 384 -10.49 -8.21 2.26
N ALA A 385 -10.66 -6.89 2.16
CA ALA A 385 -9.62 -5.93 2.53
C ALA A 385 -9.20 -6.05 4.01
N LEU A 386 -10.17 -6.18 4.91
CA LEU A 386 -9.91 -6.37 6.34
C LEU A 386 -9.25 -7.73 6.63
N ASN A 387 -9.65 -8.80 5.93
CA ASN A 387 -9.03 -10.11 6.09
C ASN A 387 -7.58 -10.14 5.58
N LEU A 388 -7.30 -9.49 4.44
CA LEU A 388 -5.93 -9.37 3.94
C LEU A 388 -5.05 -8.55 4.89
N LEU A 389 -5.58 -7.44 5.43
CA LEU A 389 -4.88 -6.64 6.43
C LEU A 389 -4.56 -7.46 7.70
N MET A 390 -5.54 -8.19 8.21
CA MET A 390 -5.35 -9.07 9.37
C MET A 390 -4.34 -10.19 9.09
N GLY A 391 -4.45 -10.87 7.94
CA GLY A 391 -3.54 -11.92 7.53
C GLY A 391 -2.10 -11.43 7.35
N ALA A 392 -1.92 -10.27 6.69
CA ALA A 392 -0.63 -9.63 6.55
C ALA A 392 -0.05 -9.21 7.91
N GLY A 393 -0.89 -8.72 8.84
CA GLY A 393 -0.47 -8.36 10.20
C GLY A 393 0.04 -9.56 10.98
N MET A 394 -0.68 -10.69 10.92
CA MET A 394 -0.27 -11.94 11.56
C MET A 394 1.03 -12.50 10.96
N ALA A 395 1.12 -12.52 9.62
CA ALA A 395 2.34 -12.93 8.93
C ALA A 395 3.54 -12.04 9.31
N GLN A 396 3.34 -10.72 9.41
CA GLN A 396 4.39 -9.78 9.76
C GLN A 396 4.92 -9.99 11.17
N VAL A 397 4.04 -10.19 12.16
CA VAL A 397 4.45 -10.51 13.54
C VAL A 397 5.16 -11.86 13.58
N GLY A 398 4.64 -12.87 12.88
CA GLY A 398 5.29 -14.17 12.75
C GLY A 398 6.71 -14.05 12.19
N LEU A 399 6.89 -13.34 11.07
CA LEU A 399 8.21 -13.06 10.47
C LEU A 399 9.14 -12.34 11.46
N GLY A 400 8.63 -11.39 12.23
CA GLY A 400 9.43 -10.65 13.22
C GLY A 400 9.91 -11.55 14.36
N ILE A 401 9.01 -12.41 14.88
CA ILE A 401 9.34 -13.39 15.91
C ILE A 401 10.35 -14.42 15.39
N PHE A 402 10.14 -14.98 14.20
CA PHE A 402 11.09 -15.95 13.63
C PHE A 402 12.45 -15.33 13.30
N THR A 403 12.47 -14.10 12.78
CA THR A 403 13.72 -13.34 12.57
C THR A 403 14.48 -13.21 13.88
N LEU A 404 13.77 -12.93 14.98
CA LEU A 404 14.37 -12.79 16.29
C LEU A 404 14.88 -14.13 16.86
N LEU A 405 14.03 -15.17 16.87
CA LEU A 405 14.35 -16.46 17.50
C LEU A 405 15.49 -17.19 16.79
N TRP A 406 15.63 -17.01 15.48
CA TRP A 406 16.72 -17.58 14.69
C TRP A 406 17.92 -16.65 14.48
N ILE A 407 18.06 -15.60 15.29
CA ILE A 407 19.26 -14.75 15.31
C ILE A 407 19.48 -14.05 13.96
N VAL A 408 18.45 -13.37 13.49
CA VAL A 408 18.42 -12.50 12.30
C VAL A 408 18.96 -13.16 11.01
N PRO A 409 18.43 -14.31 10.56
CA PRO A 409 18.83 -14.86 9.27
C PRO A 409 18.45 -13.90 8.14
N VAL A 410 19.38 -13.62 7.23
CA VAL A 410 19.19 -12.65 6.14
C VAL A 410 17.86 -12.86 5.38
N PRO A 411 17.46 -14.09 4.99
CA PRO A 411 16.19 -14.30 4.31
C PRO A 411 14.97 -13.90 5.14
N LEU A 412 14.95 -14.21 6.44
CA LEU A 412 13.82 -13.87 7.32
C LEU A 412 13.76 -12.38 7.59
N ALA A 413 14.90 -11.73 7.85
CA ALA A 413 14.98 -10.30 8.07
C ALA A 413 14.55 -9.52 6.81
N ALA A 414 15.00 -9.95 5.62
CA ALA A 414 14.58 -9.38 4.35
C ALA A 414 13.08 -9.59 4.09
N MET A 415 12.55 -10.79 4.38
CA MET A 415 11.10 -11.05 4.29
C MET A 415 10.30 -10.23 5.29
N HIS A 416 10.80 -10.00 6.50
CA HIS A 416 10.15 -9.15 7.49
C HIS A 416 10.10 -7.68 7.02
N GLN A 417 11.17 -7.18 6.41
CA GLN A 417 11.17 -5.86 5.78
C GLN A 417 10.16 -5.80 4.61
N ALA A 418 10.16 -6.78 3.71
CA ALA A 418 9.21 -6.88 2.61
C ALA A 418 7.74 -6.97 3.10
N GLY A 419 7.51 -7.76 4.14
CA GLY A 419 6.20 -7.96 4.75
C GLY A 419 5.64 -6.68 5.37
N SER A 420 6.49 -5.79 5.89
CA SER A 420 6.03 -4.48 6.39
C SER A 420 5.44 -3.62 5.27
N MET A 421 6.01 -3.66 4.06
CA MET A 421 5.48 -2.96 2.90
C MET A 421 4.16 -3.60 2.42
N VAL A 422 4.06 -4.93 2.43
CA VAL A 422 2.80 -5.65 2.14
C VAL A 422 1.71 -5.26 3.14
N LEU A 423 2.03 -5.17 4.43
CA LEU A 423 1.10 -4.76 5.48
C LEU A 423 0.60 -3.32 5.25
N LEU A 424 1.50 -2.38 4.94
CA LEU A 424 1.12 -1.01 4.59
C LEU A 424 0.28 -0.93 3.31
N THR A 425 0.55 -1.79 2.33
CA THR A 425 -0.24 -1.89 1.10
C THR A 425 -1.64 -2.39 1.35
N THR A 426 -1.81 -3.44 2.15
CA THR A 426 -3.15 -3.95 2.51
C THR A 426 -3.94 -2.93 3.33
N GLY A 427 -3.29 -2.19 4.25
CA GLY A 427 -3.91 -1.09 4.99
C GLY A 427 -4.33 0.07 4.10
N SER A 428 -3.45 0.48 3.18
CA SER A 428 -3.74 1.54 2.19
C SER A 428 -4.85 1.14 1.23
N TRP A 429 -4.89 -0.14 0.83
CA TRP A 429 -5.96 -0.68 0.00
C TRP A 429 -7.29 -0.71 0.75
N ALA A 430 -7.31 -1.08 2.04
CA ALA A 430 -8.51 -1.04 2.86
C ALA A 430 -9.08 0.38 2.99
N LEU A 431 -8.22 1.40 3.19
CA LEU A 431 -8.63 2.81 3.16
C LEU A 431 -9.21 3.22 1.81
N TYR A 432 -8.57 2.80 0.72
CA TYR A 432 -9.03 3.10 -0.64
C TYR A 432 -10.39 2.46 -0.95
N VAL A 433 -10.59 1.20 -0.56
CA VAL A 433 -11.86 0.49 -0.72
C VAL A 433 -12.95 1.19 0.08
N LEU A 434 -12.67 1.56 1.33
CA LEU A 434 -13.66 2.21 2.20
C LEU A 434 -14.04 3.61 1.71
N LYS A 435 -13.10 4.38 1.15
CA LYS A 435 -13.37 5.71 0.59
C LYS A 435 -14.35 5.68 -0.60
N ARG A 436 -14.55 4.52 -1.22
CA ARG A 436 -15.44 4.35 -2.39
C ARG A 436 -16.88 4.07 -2.01
N ILE A 437 -17.19 3.95 -0.72
CA ILE A 437 -18.50 3.67 -0.15
C ILE A 437 -18.87 4.86 0.73
#